data_AF-A0A7C9AZV4-F1
#
_entry.id   AF-A0A7C9AZV4-F1
#
_cell.length_a   1.000
_cell.length_b   1.000
_cell.length_c   1.000
_cell.angle_alpha   90.00
_cell.angle_beta   90.00
_cell.angle_gamma   90.00
#
_symmetry.space_group_name_H-M   'P 1'
#
loop_
_entity.id
_entity.type
_entity.pdbx_description
1 polymer ?
#
loop_
_entity_poly.entity_id
_entity_poly.type
_entity_poly.pdbx_seq_one_letter_code
_entity_poly.pdbx_strand_id
1 'polypeptide(L)'
;MGPVPPKKTISQEAFDEVVRENMEDLGMDPAEALQDAIDTLTLQGVDLSGIITCVPGESSVKDNPVLQCLDGLKHFNSDSKVLRERELLELAALLDKLADLCGDDNAGNAAIAARYGGVELVTSICSKVSGCGNDKVITSALKALVTLLGDLQSAETFHKCGGPGIIISILRQDSQNLELLNGCFSVIAVAATGNEILKESFVNLKVGELIMHVFKGPNKSNVTSVYDAIRILLSSDDNRVAASQVYGYARNFAKIGIAEVLVDSLHEGLTSPGLVSACVALKAVAVNDEICRSVADRGGIDALLRCIDDSGEQRNKIVARTCCSLLSKGVIRIRAR
;
A
#
# COMPACT_ATOMS: atom_id res chain seq x y z
N MET A 1 -9.11 -10.53 22.29
CA MET A 1 -9.23 -9.06 22.34
C MET A 1 -10.51 -8.71 21.60
N GLY A 2 -11.49 -8.10 22.27
CA GLY A 2 -12.71 -7.64 21.59
C GLY A 2 -12.38 -6.52 20.58
N PRO A 3 -13.31 -6.20 19.66
CA PRO A 3 -13.12 -5.07 18.75
C PRO A 3 -12.91 -3.79 19.54
N VAL A 4 -11.87 -3.03 19.18
CA VAL A 4 -11.63 -1.70 19.73
C VAL A 4 -12.84 -0.84 19.35
N PRO A 5 -13.48 -0.14 20.31
CA PRO A 5 -14.63 0.70 20.00
C PRO A 5 -14.24 1.75 18.96
N PRO A 6 -15.15 2.10 18.02
CA PRO A 6 -14.86 3.11 17.01
C PRO A 6 -14.44 4.41 17.71
N LYS A 7 -13.34 5.00 17.27
CA LYS A 7 -12.91 6.32 17.75
C LYS A 7 -14.01 7.33 17.43
N LYS A 8 -14.29 8.24 18.36
CA LYS A 8 -15.23 9.35 18.11
C LYS A 8 -14.62 10.26 17.05
N THR A 9 -15.39 10.71 16.06
CA THR A 9 -14.92 11.61 15.00
C THR A 9 -15.68 12.93 15.03
N ILE A 10 -15.09 14.00 14.49
CA ILE A 10 -15.71 15.33 14.38
C ILE A 10 -15.70 15.85 12.93
N SER A 11 -16.70 16.66 12.55
CA SER A 11 -16.74 17.38 11.26
C SER A 11 -15.77 18.57 11.27
N GLN A 12 -15.39 19.12 10.10
CA GLN A 12 -14.52 20.32 10.10
C GLN A 12 -15.32 21.50 10.64
N GLU A 13 -16.59 21.58 10.25
CA GLU A 13 -17.53 22.61 10.68
C GLU A 13 -17.76 22.58 12.19
N ALA A 14 -17.88 21.40 12.80
CA ALA A 14 -18.02 21.29 14.26
C ALA A 14 -16.71 21.59 14.99
N PHE A 15 -15.54 21.27 14.41
CA PHE A 15 -14.27 21.70 14.98
C PHE A 15 -14.13 23.23 14.96
N ASP A 16 -14.43 23.85 13.82
CA ASP A 16 -14.38 25.30 13.64
C ASP A 16 -15.40 26.02 14.56
N GLU A 17 -16.57 25.41 14.80
CA GLU A 17 -17.55 25.90 15.79
C GLU A 17 -16.97 25.89 17.20
N VAL A 18 -16.36 24.80 17.65
CA VAL A 18 -15.77 24.71 19.00
C VAL A 18 -14.68 25.77 19.19
N VAL A 19 -13.83 25.99 18.18
CA VAL A 19 -12.82 27.06 18.25
C VAL A 19 -13.47 28.44 18.32
N ARG A 20 -14.54 28.68 17.55
CA ARG A 20 -15.26 29.95 17.58
C ARG A 20 -15.98 30.18 18.91
N GLU A 21 -16.63 29.16 19.47
CA GLU A 21 -17.25 29.23 20.80
C GLU A 21 -16.20 29.56 21.88
N ASN A 22 -15.01 28.95 21.82
CA ASN A 22 -13.91 29.29 22.72
C ASN A 22 -13.47 30.77 22.60
N MET A 23 -13.46 31.33 21.39
CA MET A 23 -13.13 32.74 21.17
C MET A 23 -14.25 33.68 21.64
N GLU A 24 -15.50 33.40 21.26
CA GLU A 24 -16.65 34.29 21.46
C GLU A 24 -17.21 34.21 22.89
N ASP A 25 -17.38 33.01 23.44
CA ASP A 25 -18.03 32.78 24.73
C ASP A 25 -17.05 32.83 25.90
N LEU A 26 -15.82 32.33 25.70
CA LEU A 26 -14.78 32.33 26.74
C LEU A 26 -13.81 33.51 26.63
N GLY A 27 -13.85 34.26 25.53
CA GLY A 27 -13.01 35.44 25.30
C GLY A 27 -11.53 35.11 25.15
N MET A 28 -11.20 33.89 24.72
CA MET A 28 -9.82 33.44 24.53
C MET A 28 -9.18 34.12 23.31
N ASP A 29 -7.86 34.29 23.35
CA ASP A 29 -7.08 34.67 22.16
C ASP A 29 -7.21 33.59 21.07
N PRO A 30 -7.17 33.92 19.76
CA PRO A 30 -7.39 32.92 18.71
C PRO A 30 -6.45 31.71 18.76
N ALA A 31 -5.18 31.91 19.12
CA ALA A 31 -4.23 30.80 19.25
C ALA A 31 -4.52 29.93 20.49
N GLU A 32 -4.93 30.56 21.58
CA GLU A 32 -5.34 29.88 22.82
C GLU A 32 -6.62 29.06 22.59
N ALA A 33 -7.62 29.65 21.93
CA ALA A 33 -8.88 28.99 21.61
C ALA A 33 -8.69 27.74 20.75
N LEU A 34 -7.82 27.82 19.73
CA LEU A 34 -7.47 26.69 18.88
C LEU A 34 -6.79 25.57 19.68
N GLN A 35 -5.82 25.92 20.52
CA GLN A 35 -5.09 24.95 21.33
C GLN A 35 -6.01 24.28 22.36
N ASP A 36 -6.88 25.05 23.02
CA ASP A 36 -7.86 24.53 23.98
C ASP A 36 -8.86 23.57 23.32
N ALA A 37 -9.34 23.89 22.12
CA ALA A 37 -10.23 23.02 21.36
C ALA A 37 -9.55 21.67 21.01
N ILE A 38 -8.29 21.72 20.56
CA ILE A 38 -7.48 20.53 20.28
C ILE A 38 -7.32 19.68 21.54
N ASP A 39 -6.93 20.29 22.64
CA ASP A 39 -6.66 19.59 23.91
C ASP A 39 -7.94 18.98 24.49
N THR A 40 -9.05 19.74 24.48
CA THR A 40 -10.36 19.29 24.97
C THR A 40 -10.89 18.12 24.16
N LEU A 41 -10.89 18.22 22.82
CA LEU A 41 -11.37 17.14 21.95
C LEU A 41 -10.48 15.90 22.05
N THR A 42 -9.17 16.09 22.16
CA THR A 42 -8.22 14.99 22.37
C THR A 42 -8.47 14.30 23.72
N LEU A 43 -8.70 15.06 24.80
CA LEU A 43 -9.05 14.53 26.13
C LEU A 43 -10.36 13.73 26.11
N GLN A 44 -11.32 14.13 25.27
CA GLN A 44 -12.58 13.40 25.07
C GLN A 44 -12.45 12.15 24.19
N GLY A 45 -11.24 11.89 23.66
CA GLY A 45 -10.95 10.77 22.78
C GLY A 45 -11.50 10.95 21.36
N VAL A 46 -11.67 12.19 20.90
CA VAL A 46 -12.04 12.51 19.52
C VAL A 46 -10.81 12.39 18.63
N ASP A 47 -10.98 11.70 17.50
CA ASP A 47 -9.98 11.60 16.46
C ASP A 47 -10.00 12.86 15.58
N LEU A 48 -8.91 13.64 15.66
CA LEU A 48 -8.69 14.85 14.87
C LEU A 48 -7.96 14.56 13.55
N SER A 49 -7.68 13.29 13.22
CA SER A 49 -7.08 12.93 11.94
C SER A 49 -7.93 13.45 10.78
N GLY A 50 -7.30 14.20 9.88
CA GLY A 50 -7.98 14.81 8.73
C GLY A 50 -8.67 16.14 9.00
N ILE A 51 -8.60 16.67 10.23
CA ILE A 51 -9.04 18.04 10.55
C ILE A 51 -7.91 19.01 10.24
N ILE A 52 -8.24 20.11 9.57
CA ILE A 52 -7.32 21.23 9.37
C ILE A 52 -7.36 22.08 10.63
N THR A 53 -6.29 22.03 11.42
CA THR A 53 -6.15 22.76 12.68
C THR A 53 -5.65 24.17 12.40
N CYS A 54 -6.56 25.07 12.07
CA CYS A 54 -6.27 26.46 11.82
C CYS A 54 -7.30 27.37 12.51
N VAL A 55 -6.93 28.62 12.79
CA VAL A 55 -7.85 29.59 13.41
C VAL A 55 -8.92 29.99 12.39
N PRO A 56 -10.22 29.76 12.68
CA PRO A 56 -11.30 30.18 11.79
C PRO A 56 -11.29 31.70 11.57
N GLY A 57 -11.32 32.12 10.31
CA GLY A 57 -11.39 33.54 9.92
C GLY A 57 -10.04 34.25 9.73
N GLU A 58 -8.95 33.79 10.37
CA GLU A 58 -7.59 34.30 10.12
C GLU A 58 -6.89 33.57 8.98
N SER A 59 -7.11 32.26 8.91
CA SER A 59 -6.57 31.40 7.86
C SER A 59 -7.69 30.55 7.28
N SER A 60 -7.71 30.39 5.96
CA SER A 60 -8.73 29.57 5.32
C SER A 60 -8.30 28.12 5.32
N VAL A 61 -9.26 27.23 5.51
CA VAL A 61 -9.13 25.80 5.17
C VAL A 61 -8.56 25.64 3.74
N LYS A 62 -8.89 26.56 2.83
CA LYS A 62 -8.39 26.60 1.43
C LYS A 62 -6.91 26.96 1.30
N ASP A 63 -6.29 27.52 2.32
CA ASP A 63 -4.85 27.83 2.32
C ASP A 63 -4.01 26.58 2.61
N ASN A 64 -4.66 25.48 3.04
CA ASN A 64 -3.98 24.21 3.25
C ASN A 64 -3.36 23.69 1.94
N PRO A 65 -2.06 23.36 1.91
CA PRO A 65 -1.36 22.99 0.69
C PRO A 65 -1.89 21.70 0.05
N VAL A 66 -2.47 20.78 0.83
CA VAL A 66 -3.10 19.56 0.33
C VAL A 66 -4.37 19.93 -0.45
N LEU A 67 -5.22 20.80 0.11
CA LEU A 67 -6.46 21.20 -0.57
C LEU A 67 -6.19 21.98 -1.86
N GLN A 68 -5.20 22.88 -1.85
CA GLN A 68 -4.76 23.58 -3.06
C GLN A 68 -4.28 22.59 -4.13
N CYS A 69 -3.58 21.53 -3.72
CA CYS A 69 -3.11 20.49 -4.64
C CYS A 69 -4.28 19.68 -5.21
N LEU A 70 -5.24 19.27 -4.36
CA LEU A 70 -6.44 18.56 -4.78
C LEU A 70 -7.31 19.39 -5.73
N ASP A 71 -7.48 20.69 -5.46
CA ASP A 71 -8.22 21.59 -6.34
C ASP A 71 -7.53 21.73 -7.71
N GLY A 72 -6.19 21.80 -7.72
CA GLY A 72 -5.39 21.70 -8.95
C GLY A 72 -5.68 20.41 -9.75
N LEU A 73 -5.72 19.26 -9.09
CA LEU A 73 -6.01 17.97 -9.71
C LEU A 73 -7.45 17.86 -10.25
N LYS A 74 -8.44 18.46 -9.56
CA LYS A 74 -9.85 18.45 -10.00
C LYS A 74 -10.02 19.09 -11.37
N HIS A 75 -9.23 20.10 -11.72
CA HIS A 75 -9.29 20.74 -13.04
C HIS A 75 -8.97 19.75 -14.18
N PHE A 76 -8.05 18.80 -13.97
CA PHE A 76 -7.71 17.79 -14.98
C PHE A 76 -8.71 16.63 -15.04
N ASN A 77 -9.48 16.41 -13.96
CA ASN A 77 -10.48 15.35 -13.92
C ASN A 77 -11.83 15.78 -14.54
N SER A 78 -12.16 17.07 -14.48
CA SER A 78 -13.50 17.59 -14.78
C SER A 78 -13.90 17.58 -16.27
N ASP A 79 -12.95 17.57 -17.21
CA ASP A 79 -13.23 17.62 -18.66
C ASP A 79 -12.97 16.27 -19.34
N SER A 80 -13.93 15.75 -20.12
CA SER A 80 -13.80 14.54 -20.96
C SER A 80 -12.87 14.70 -22.18
N LYS A 81 -11.94 15.65 -22.13
CA LYS A 81 -11.00 15.93 -23.23
C LYS A 81 -9.75 15.07 -23.06
N VAL A 82 -9.18 14.67 -24.20
CA VAL A 82 -7.84 14.08 -24.25
C VAL A 82 -6.85 15.12 -23.75
N LEU A 83 -6.07 14.77 -22.74
CA LEU A 83 -5.05 15.65 -22.18
C LEU A 83 -3.89 15.79 -23.16
N ARG A 84 -3.44 17.02 -23.38
CA ARG A 84 -2.24 17.33 -24.16
C ARG A 84 -0.99 17.01 -23.34
N GLU A 85 0.15 16.86 -24.02
CA GLU A 85 1.42 16.53 -23.36
C GLU A 85 1.80 17.49 -22.22
N ARG A 86 1.59 18.80 -22.42
CA ARG A 86 1.82 19.81 -21.38
C ARG A 86 0.90 19.61 -20.16
N GLU A 87 -0.37 19.29 -20.39
CA GLU A 87 -1.34 19.04 -19.32
C GLU A 87 -1.01 17.75 -18.56
N LEU A 88 -0.49 16.72 -19.26
CA LEU A 88 0.02 15.50 -18.64
C LEU A 88 1.25 15.79 -17.75
N LEU A 89 2.16 16.67 -18.18
CA LEU A 89 3.31 17.07 -17.36
C LEU A 89 2.89 17.84 -16.11
N GLU A 90 1.96 18.78 -16.24
CA GLU A 90 1.40 19.54 -15.11
C GLU A 90 0.64 18.62 -14.14
N LEU A 91 -0.14 17.67 -14.68
CA LEU A 91 -0.83 16.65 -13.89
C LEU A 91 0.15 15.75 -13.11
N ALA A 92 1.20 15.24 -13.75
CA ALA A 92 2.23 14.45 -13.08
C ALA A 92 2.89 15.24 -11.94
N ALA A 93 3.23 16.51 -12.17
CA ALA A 93 3.85 17.36 -11.15
C ALA A 93 2.92 17.61 -9.94
N LEU A 94 1.62 17.77 -10.16
CA LEU A 94 0.65 17.88 -9.07
C LEU A 94 0.48 16.58 -8.30
N LEU A 95 0.49 15.43 -8.98
CA LEU A 95 0.43 14.11 -8.33
C LEU A 95 1.68 13.83 -7.50
N ASP A 96 2.87 14.15 -8.01
CA ASP A 96 4.13 14.04 -7.27
C ASP A 96 4.11 14.97 -6.04
N LYS A 97 3.65 16.22 -6.21
CA LYS A 97 3.46 17.15 -5.08
C LYS A 97 2.49 16.60 -4.02
N LEU A 98 1.39 15.98 -4.43
CA LEU A 98 0.44 15.37 -3.50
C LEU A 98 1.09 14.21 -2.73
N ALA A 99 1.86 13.36 -3.43
CA ALA A 99 2.59 12.27 -2.81
C ALA A 99 3.59 12.80 -1.76
N ASP A 100 4.37 13.85 -2.09
CA ASP A 100 5.33 14.46 -1.18
C ASP A 100 4.64 15.09 0.06
N LEU A 101 3.50 15.77 -0.14
CA LEU A 101 2.74 16.36 0.97
C LEU A 101 2.16 15.29 1.92
N CYS A 102 1.82 14.12 1.40
CA CYS A 102 1.16 13.03 2.14
C CYS A 102 2.11 11.88 2.54
N GLY A 103 3.42 12.01 2.31
CA GLY A 103 4.40 10.98 2.65
C GLY A 103 4.45 10.62 4.15
N ASP A 104 5.24 9.60 4.49
CA ASP A 104 5.24 8.96 5.82
C ASP A 104 5.43 9.93 7.01
N ASP A 105 6.20 11.01 6.83
CA ASP A 105 6.44 12.02 7.88
C ASP A 105 5.20 12.91 8.15
N ASN A 106 4.19 12.86 7.27
CA ASN A 106 3.02 13.74 7.27
C ASN A 106 1.70 12.96 7.22
N ALA A 107 1.57 11.89 8.02
CA ALA A 107 0.34 11.07 8.06
C ALA A 107 -0.96 11.88 8.28
N GLY A 108 -0.88 13.03 8.97
CA GLY A 108 -2.01 13.96 9.11
C GLY A 108 -2.50 14.54 7.78
N ASN A 109 -1.59 14.84 6.84
CA ASN A 109 -1.92 15.35 5.52
C ASN A 109 -2.59 14.27 4.65
N ALA A 110 -2.18 13.02 4.76
CA ALA A 110 -2.84 11.91 4.06
C ALA A 110 -4.30 11.76 4.53
N ALA A 111 -4.54 11.87 5.84
CA ALA A 111 -5.90 11.84 6.40
C ALA A 111 -6.73 13.06 5.94
N ILE A 112 -6.13 14.25 5.83
CA ILE A 112 -6.80 15.43 5.25
C ILE A 112 -7.15 15.13 3.79
N ALA A 113 -6.18 14.69 2.98
CA ALA A 113 -6.40 14.40 1.57
C ALA A 113 -7.54 13.38 1.37
N ALA A 114 -7.54 12.28 2.14
CA ALA A 114 -8.58 11.27 2.11
C ALA A 114 -9.96 11.85 2.47
N ARG A 115 -10.04 12.64 3.55
CA ARG A 115 -11.29 13.28 3.99
C ARG A 115 -11.89 14.19 2.92
N TYR A 116 -11.05 14.88 2.15
CA TYR A 116 -11.47 15.80 1.09
C TYR A 116 -11.51 15.14 -0.31
N GLY A 117 -11.64 13.81 -0.37
CA GLY A 117 -11.92 13.08 -1.60
C GLY A 117 -10.69 12.75 -2.46
N GLY A 118 -9.49 12.81 -1.87
CA GLY A 118 -8.23 12.57 -2.58
C GLY A 118 -8.11 11.15 -3.13
N VAL A 119 -8.59 10.14 -2.41
CA VAL A 119 -8.54 8.74 -2.84
C VAL A 119 -9.40 8.54 -4.10
N GLU A 120 -10.62 9.04 -4.08
CA GLU A 120 -11.58 8.98 -5.19
C GLU A 120 -11.02 9.72 -6.41
N LEU A 121 -10.48 10.92 -6.19
CA LEU A 121 -9.93 11.75 -7.26
C LEU A 121 -8.73 11.08 -7.93
N VAL A 122 -7.75 10.61 -7.17
CA VAL A 122 -6.55 9.97 -7.75
C VAL A 122 -6.91 8.63 -8.39
N THR A 123 -7.86 7.86 -7.81
CA THR A 123 -8.35 6.62 -8.44
C THR A 123 -9.04 6.90 -9.78
N SER A 124 -9.86 7.96 -9.86
CA SER A 124 -10.48 8.43 -11.10
C SER A 124 -9.42 8.83 -12.14
N ILE A 125 -8.37 9.55 -11.71
CA ILE A 125 -7.26 9.94 -12.57
C ILE A 125 -6.56 8.69 -13.14
N CYS A 126 -6.21 7.71 -12.30
CA CYS A 126 -5.62 6.43 -12.74
C CYS A 126 -6.46 5.76 -13.83
N SER A 127 -7.79 5.70 -13.65
CA SER A 127 -8.69 5.15 -14.66
C SER A 127 -8.61 5.92 -15.98
N LYS A 128 -8.70 7.25 -15.92
CA LYS A 128 -8.68 8.15 -17.08
C LYS A 128 -7.36 8.09 -17.86
N VAL A 129 -6.23 8.05 -17.16
CA VAL A 129 -4.90 8.04 -17.78
C VAL A 129 -4.39 6.65 -18.13
N SER A 130 -5.04 5.58 -17.64
CA SER A 130 -4.62 4.20 -17.95
C SER A 130 -4.52 3.94 -19.45
N GLY A 131 -5.36 4.55 -20.29
CA GLY A 131 -5.33 4.35 -21.75
C GLY A 131 -4.43 5.31 -22.54
N CYS A 132 -3.77 6.28 -21.90
CA CYS A 132 -3.05 7.33 -22.62
C CYS A 132 -1.60 6.97 -22.99
N GLY A 133 -1.09 5.82 -22.53
CA GLY A 133 0.29 5.37 -22.80
C GLY A 133 1.37 6.26 -22.16
N ASN A 134 1.01 7.13 -21.21
CA ASN A 134 1.96 7.97 -20.48
C ASN A 134 2.24 7.38 -19.10
N ASP A 135 3.20 6.47 -19.06
CA ASP A 135 3.60 5.77 -17.83
C ASP A 135 4.03 6.72 -16.72
N LYS A 136 4.55 7.92 -17.04
CA LYS A 136 4.99 8.88 -16.03
C LYS A 136 3.82 9.38 -15.19
N VAL A 137 2.72 9.78 -15.83
CA VAL A 137 1.52 10.26 -15.12
C VAL A 137 0.90 9.14 -14.28
N ILE A 138 0.82 7.94 -14.86
CA ILE A 138 0.31 6.76 -14.15
C ILE A 138 1.19 6.47 -12.93
N THR A 139 2.51 6.50 -13.08
CA THR A 139 3.47 6.26 -12.00
C THR A 139 3.32 7.30 -10.88
N SER A 140 3.20 8.59 -11.21
CA SER A 140 2.94 9.65 -10.21
C SER A 140 1.59 9.44 -9.50
N ALA A 141 0.56 9.01 -10.22
CA ALA A 141 -0.74 8.71 -9.63
C ALA A 141 -0.69 7.49 -8.69
N LEU A 142 0.05 6.45 -9.07
CA LEU A 142 0.29 5.28 -8.22
C LEU A 142 1.06 5.65 -6.95
N LYS A 143 2.08 6.51 -7.05
CA LYS A 143 2.82 7.03 -5.88
C LYS A 143 1.90 7.79 -4.93
N ALA A 144 1.05 8.67 -5.45
CA ALA A 144 0.06 9.37 -4.65
C ALA A 144 -0.97 8.41 -4.01
N LEU A 145 -1.42 7.37 -4.72
CA LEU A 145 -2.29 6.36 -4.11
C LEU A 145 -1.58 5.61 -2.97
N VAL A 146 -0.30 5.29 -3.11
CA VAL A 146 0.45 4.60 -2.05
C VAL A 146 0.42 5.40 -0.75
N THR A 147 0.61 6.73 -0.81
CA THR A 147 0.62 7.58 0.38
C THR A 147 -0.78 7.81 0.96
N LEU A 148 -1.82 7.79 0.13
CA LEU A 148 -3.21 7.97 0.58
C LEU A 148 -3.84 6.72 1.19
N LEU A 149 -3.35 5.52 0.87
CA LEU A 149 -3.94 4.25 1.30
C LEU A 149 -3.34 3.72 2.62
N GLY A 150 -2.77 4.61 3.44
CA GLY A 150 -2.14 4.25 4.71
C GLY A 150 -3.12 3.78 5.79
N ASP A 151 -4.41 4.09 5.65
CA ASP A 151 -5.45 3.70 6.61
C ASP A 151 -6.58 2.86 5.99
N LEU A 152 -7.30 2.19 6.87
CA LEU A 152 -8.36 1.25 6.49
C LEU A 152 -9.57 1.92 5.83
N GLN A 153 -9.93 3.15 6.22
CA GLN A 153 -11.06 3.86 5.60
C GLN A 153 -10.72 4.28 4.18
N SER A 154 -9.50 4.80 3.96
CA SER A 154 -9.00 5.10 2.62
C SER A 154 -8.96 3.87 1.72
N ALA A 155 -8.54 2.72 2.24
CA ALA A 155 -8.59 1.45 1.52
C ALA A 155 -10.03 1.03 1.14
N GLU A 156 -11.00 1.19 2.05
CA GLU A 156 -12.42 0.92 1.75
C GLU A 156 -12.99 1.87 0.70
N THR A 157 -12.62 3.15 0.71
CA THR A 157 -12.98 4.12 -0.32
C THR A 157 -12.38 3.74 -1.67
N PHE A 158 -11.11 3.33 -1.71
CA PHE A 158 -10.46 2.83 -2.92
C PHE A 158 -11.17 1.60 -3.49
N HIS A 159 -11.62 0.67 -2.64
CA HIS A 159 -12.42 -0.47 -3.07
C HIS A 159 -13.75 -0.02 -3.71
N LYS A 160 -14.48 0.91 -3.07
CA LYS A 160 -15.75 1.46 -3.59
C LYS A 160 -15.59 2.16 -4.94
N CYS A 161 -14.42 2.75 -5.19
CA CYS A 161 -14.09 3.41 -6.46
C CYS A 161 -13.69 2.43 -7.59
N GLY A 162 -13.73 1.11 -7.36
CA GLY A 162 -13.28 0.12 -8.33
C GLY A 162 -11.76 0.07 -8.49
N GLY A 163 -11.02 0.59 -7.50
CA GLY A 163 -9.56 0.66 -7.49
C GLY A 163 -8.86 -0.63 -7.90
N PRO A 164 -9.20 -1.81 -7.35
CA PRO A 164 -8.57 -3.07 -7.72
C PRO A 164 -8.65 -3.38 -9.23
N GLY A 165 -9.82 -3.14 -9.84
CA GLY A 165 -10.03 -3.35 -11.27
C GLY A 165 -9.15 -2.43 -12.12
N ILE A 166 -9.01 -1.16 -11.71
CA ILE A 166 -8.17 -0.17 -12.38
C ILE A 166 -6.70 -0.58 -12.32
N ILE A 167 -6.17 -0.93 -11.14
CA ILE A 167 -4.76 -1.34 -10.99
C ILE A 167 -4.46 -2.61 -11.80
N ILE A 168 -5.36 -3.59 -11.77
CA ILE A 168 -5.22 -4.82 -12.56
C ILE A 168 -5.27 -4.52 -14.07
N SER A 169 -6.11 -3.56 -14.49
CA SER A 169 -6.17 -3.16 -15.90
C SER A 169 -4.86 -2.52 -16.37
N ILE A 170 -4.21 -1.70 -15.53
CA ILE A 170 -2.90 -1.08 -15.81
C ILE A 170 -1.81 -2.17 -15.91
N LEU A 171 -1.76 -3.11 -14.97
CA LEU A 171 -0.81 -4.23 -15.00
C LEU A 171 -0.94 -5.12 -16.25
N ARG A 172 -2.13 -5.18 -16.87
CA ARG A 172 -2.37 -5.99 -18.07
C ARG A 172 -1.89 -5.35 -19.38
N GLN A 173 -1.44 -4.10 -19.36
CA GLN A 173 -1.06 -3.36 -20.57
C GLN A 173 0.30 -3.75 -21.16
N ASP A 174 0.92 -4.85 -20.69
CA ASP A 174 2.26 -5.34 -21.12
C ASP A 174 3.34 -4.24 -21.11
N SER A 175 3.28 -3.35 -20.11
CA SER A 175 4.33 -2.36 -19.89
C SER A 175 5.55 -3.02 -19.26
N GLN A 176 6.72 -2.82 -19.87
CA GLN A 176 8.01 -3.23 -19.32
C GLN A 176 8.61 -2.15 -18.39
N ASN A 177 7.83 -1.13 -18.02
CA ASN A 177 8.28 -0.05 -17.17
C ASN A 177 8.35 -0.49 -15.70
N LEU A 178 9.56 -0.56 -15.17
CA LEU A 178 9.85 -0.97 -13.80
C LEU A 178 9.18 -0.07 -12.75
N GLU A 179 9.11 1.25 -12.98
CA GLU A 179 8.51 2.16 -12.01
C GLU A 179 7.00 1.98 -11.95
N LEU A 180 6.36 1.78 -13.10
CA LEU A 180 4.92 1.52 -13.20
C LEU A 180 4.55 0.18 -12.55
N LEU A 181 5.30 -0.89 -12.85
CA LEU A 181 5.10 -2.19 -12.22
C LEU A 181 5.28 -2.07 -10.69
N ASN A 182 6.35 -1.39 -10.24
CA ASN A 182 6.56 -1.21 -8.82
C ASN A 182 5.44 -0.41 -8.16
N GLY A 183 4.99 0.68 -8.79
CA GLY A 183 3.85 1.46 -8.30
C GLY A 183 2.58 0.62 -8.16
N CYS A 184 2.28 -0.23 -9.14
CA CYS A 184 1.08 -1.08 -9.09
C CYS A 184 1.13 -2.09 -7.93
N PHE A 185 2.25 -2.80 -7.76
CA PHE A 185 2.37 -3.77 -6.66
C PHE A 185 2.47 -3.09 -5.29
N SER A 186 3.07 -1.90 -5.20
CA SER A 186 3.02 -1.09 -3.98
C SER A 186 1.59 -0.70 -3.61
N VAL A 187 0.77 -0.24 -4.57
CA VAL A 187 -0.65 0.04 -4.33
C VAL A 187 -1.40 -1.21 -3.87
N ILE A 188 -1.16 -2.36 -4.52
CA ILE A 188 -1.77 -3.65 -4.11
C ILE A 188 -1.37 -3.98 -2.66
N ALA A 189 -0.10 -3.84 -2.30
CA ALA A 189 0.39 -4.16 -0.97
C ALA A 189 -0.24 -3.24 0.10
N VAL A 190 -0.22 -1.92 -0.08
CA VAL A 190 -0.80 -1.00 0.91
C VAL A 190 -2.32 -1.16 1.03
N ALA A 191 -3.03 -1.28 -0.10
CA ALA A 191 -4.48 -1.44 -0.11
C ALA A 191 -4.93 -2.75 0.57
N ALA A 192 -4.17 -3.83 0.38
CA ALA A 192 -4.48 -5.15 0.94
C ALA A 192 -4.08 -5.28 2.42
N THR A 193 -3.27 -4.37 2.96
CA THR A 193 -2.78 -4.46 4.34
C THR A 193 -3.95 -4.36 5.32
N GLY A 194 -4.13 -5.38 6.16
CA GLY A 194 -5.23 -5.43 7.12
C GLY A 194 -6.65 -5.44 6.52
N ASN A 195 -6.80 -5.75 5.22
CA ASN A 195 -8.09 -5.71 4.52
C ASN A 195 -8.34 -6.97 3.68
N GLU A 196 -9.11 -7.92 4.23
CA GLU A 196 -9.41 -9.19 3.53
C GLU A 196 -10.30 -9.01 2.30
N ILE A 197 -11.17 -7.99 2.27
CA ILE A 197 -12.05 -7.70 1.13
C ILE A 197 -11.20 -7.33 -0.09
N LEU A 198 -10.19 -6.48 0.09
CA LEU A 198 -9.29 -6.08 -0.99
C LEU A 198 -8.38 -7.23 -1.43
N LYS A 199 -7.89 -8.06 -0.50
CA LYS A 199 -7.14 -9.28 -0.86
C LYS A 199 -7.98 -10.20 -1.75
N GLU A 200 -9.22 -10.47 -1.35
CA GLU A 200 -10.15 -11.28 -2.12
C GLU A 200 -10.37 -10.67 -3.52
N SER A 201 -10.61 -9.37 -3.60
CA SER A 201 -10.80 -8.64 -4.86
C SER A 201 -9.61 -8.82 -5.80
N PHE A 202 -8.37 -8.59 -5.34
CA PHE A 202 -7.17 -8.77 -6.17
C PHE A 202 -6.95 -10.24 -6.58
N VAL A 203 -7.19 -11.20 -5.68
CA VAL A 203 -7.04 -12.63 -5.98
C VAL A 203 -8.08 -13.08 -7.03
N ASN A 204 -9.33 -12.63 -6.92
CA ASN A 204 -10.38 -12.91 -7.90
C ASN A 204 -10.07 -12.29 -9.27
N LEU A 205 -9.42 -11.13 -9.28
CA LEU A 205 -8.91 -10.46 -10.49
C LEU A 205 -7.62 -11.08 -11.08
N LYS A 206 -7.18 -12.22 -10.53
CA LYS A 206 -6.04 -13.02 -11.02
C LYS A 206 -4.67 -12.33 -10.85
N VAL A 207 -4.48 -11.58 -9.77
CA VAL A 207 -3.17 -10.96 -9.45
C VAL A 207 -2.01 -11.98 -9.42
N GLY A 208 -2.26 -13.22 -9.01
CA GLY A 208 -1.24 -14.28 -9.01
C GLY A 208 -0.69 -14.62 -10.40
N GLU A 209 -1.54 -14.60 -11.44
CA GLU A 209 -1.12 -14.83 -12.82
C GLU A 209 -0.26 -13.67 -13.34
N LEU A 210 -0.58 -12.43 -12.93
CA LEU A 210 0.21 -11.24 -13.27
C LEU A 210 1.56 -11.21 -12.55
N ILE A 211 1.60 -11.62 -11.28
CA ILE A 211 2.87 -11.81 -10.54
C ILE A 211 3.77 -12.81 -11.27
N MET A 212 3.21 -13.94 -11.69
CA MET A 212 3.96 -14.92 -12.48
C MET A 212 4.39 -14.35 -13.84
N HIS A 213 3.56 -13.56 -14.51
CA HIS A 213 3.97 -12.90 -15.75
C HIS A 213 5.20 -12.00 -15.55
N VAL A 214 5.23 -11.19 -14.48
CA VAL A 214 6.37 -10.33 -14.15
C VAL A 214 7.64 -11.12 -13.87
N PHE A 215 7.53 -12.24 -13.13
CA PHE A 215 8.69 -13.09 -12.87
C PHE A 215 9.22 -13.86 -14.10
N LYS A 216 8.38 -14.09 -15.12
CA LYS A 216 8.82 -14.66 -16.40
C LYS A 216 9.34 -13.60 -17.37
N GLY A 217 9.06 -12.33 -17.11
CA GLY A 217 9.52 -11.21 -17.91
C GLY A 217 11.02 -10.93 -17.74
N PRO A 218 11.59 -10.07 -18.61
CA PRO A 218 13.01 -9.67 -18.54
C PRO A 218 13.36 -8.93 -17.25
N ASN A 219 12.35 -8.41 -16.53
CA ASN A 219 12.47 -7.54 -15.37
C ASN A 219 12.32 -8.27 -14.01
N LYS A 220 12.31 -9.61 -14.01
CA LYS A 220 11.95 -10.46 -12.86
C LYS A 220 12.66 -10.15 -11.52
N SER A 221 13.91 -9.68 -11.56
CA SER A 221 14.72 -9.41 -10.37
C SER A 221 14.59 -7.97 -9.85
N ASN A 222 13.97 -7.07 -10.62
CA ASN A 222 14.04 -5.63 -10.38
C ASN A 222 12.75 -5.03 -9.82
N VAL A 223 11.64 -5.79 -9.82
CA VAL A 223 10.35 -5.36 -9.26
C VAL A 223 10.22 -5.85 -7.82
N THR A 224 10.83 -5.13 -6.87
CA THR A 224 10.93 -5.55 -5.47
C THR A 224 9.58 -5.53 -4.75
N SER A 225 8.70 -4.61 -5.10
CA SER A 225 7.35 -4.48 -4.54
C SER A 225 6.45 -5.71 -4.75
N VAL A 226 6.74 -6.56 -5.75
CA VAL A 226 6.02 -7.84 -5.96
C VAL A 226 6.14 -8.74 -4.75
N TYR A 227 7.32 -8.80 -4.11
CA TYR A 227 7.52 -9.65 -2.93
C TYR A 227 6.67 -9.18 -1.75
N ASP A 228 6.53 -7.87 -1.56
CA ASP A 228 5.65 -7.29 -0.54
C ASP A 228 4.18 -7.53 -0.87
N ALA A 229 3.76 -7.39 -2.12
CA ALA A 229 2.41 -7.74 -2.54
C ALA A 229 2.08 -9.21 -2.23
N ILE A 230 2.97 -10.15 -2.55
CA ILE A 230 2.81 -11.58 -2.20
C ILE A 230 2.69 -11.74 -0.68
N ARG A 231 3.61 -11.12 0.08
CA ARG A 231 3.63 -11.21 1.54
C ARG A 231 2.31 -10.73 2.15
N ILE A 232 1.82 -9.56 1.74
CA ILE A 232 0.61 -8.96 2.30
C ILE A 232 -0.65 -9.72 1.88
N LEU A 233 -0.79 -10.07 0.59
CA LEU A 233 -1.94 -10.84 0.09
C LEU A 233 -2.09 -12.20 0.79
N LEU A 234 -1.01 -12.75 1.32
CA LEU A 234 -0.97 -14.03 2.01
C LEU A 234 -0.82 -13.92 3.54
N SER A 235 -0.88 -12.71 4.10
CA SER A 235 -0.84 -12.48 5.55
C SER A 235 -2.26 -12.41 6.12
N SER A 236 -2.52 -13.07 7.25
CA SER A 236 -3.80 -12.93 7.97
C SER A 236 -3.67 -11.80 9.01
N ASP A 237 -3.79 -10.55 8.56
CA ASP A 237 -3.58 -9.34 9.37
C ASP A 237 -4.84 -8.46 9.55
N ASP A 238 -6.00 -8.91 9.05
CA ASP A 238 -7.29 -8.26 9.32
C ASP A 238 -7.95 -8.84 10.59
N ASN A 239 -7.86 -8.10 11.69
CA ASN A 239 -8.40 -8.54 12.98
C ASN A 239 -9.94 -8.45 13.06
N ARG A 240 -10.62 -7.93 12.03
CA ARG A 240 -12.09 -7.79 12.00
C ARG A 240 -12.79 -9.05 11.51
N VAL A 241 -12.05 -9.95 10.86
CA VAL A 241 -12.61 -11.17 10.27
C VAL A 241 -12.23 -12.38 11.14
N ALA A 242 -13.21 -13.21 11.47
CA ALA A 242 -13.00 -14.39 12.32
C ALA A 242 -12.16 -15.50 11.64
N ALA A 243 -12.18 -15.57 10.31
CA ALA A 243 -11.41 -16.53 9.52
C ALA A 243 -10.96 -15.92 8.19
N SER A 244 -9.64 -15.86 7.99
CA SER A 244 -9.02 -15.39 6.74
C SER A 244 -8.93 -16.51 5.70
N GLN A 245 -9.04 -16.16 4.42
CA GLN A 245 -8.91 -17.08 3.28
C GLN A 245 -7.47 -17.19 2.75
N VAL A 246 -6.49 -16.54 3.41
CA VAL A 246 -5.09 -16.49 2.96
C VAL A 246 -4.45 -17.86 2.75
N TYR A 247 -4.90 -18.89 3.48
CA TYR A 247 -4.45 -20.27 3.27
C TYR A 247 -4.87 -20.79 1.88
N GLY A 248 -6.10 -20.50 1.46
CA GLY A 248 -6.59 -20.80 0.13
C GLY A 248 -5.85 -20.02 -0.95
N TYR A 249 -5.58 -18.72 -0.70
CA TYR A 249 -4.81 -17.87 -1.61
C TYR A 249 -3.38 -18.38 -1.80
N ALA A 250 -2.69 -18.76 -0.72
CA ALA A 250 -1.34 -19.29 -0.78
C ALA A 250 -1.27 -20.60 -1.58
N ARG A 251 -2.26 -21.49 -1.42
CA ARG A 251 -2.38 -22.70 -2.25
C ARG A 251 -2.61 -22.36 -3.72
N ASN A 252 -3.42 -21.35 -4.02
CA ASN A 252 -3.62 -20.88 -5.40
C ASN A 252 -2.32 -20.33 -6.00
N PHE A 253 -1.58 -19.52 -5.24
CA PHE A 253 -0.29 -18.94 -5.66
C PHE A 253 0.75 -20.04 -5.93
N ALA A 254 0.83 -21.05 -5.06
CA ALA A 254 1.71 -22.20 -5.28
C ALA A 254 1.31 -22.99 -6.54
N LYS A 255 0.01 -23.22 -6.78
CA LYS A 255 -0.46 -23.89 -8.01
C LYS A 255 -0.09 -23.14 -9.29
N ILE A 256 -0.01 -21.81 -9.24
CA ILE A 256 0.41 -20.97 -10.38
C ILE A 256 1.91 -21.12 -10.67
N GLY A 257 2.71 -21.58 -9.71
CA GLY A 257 4.16 -21.74 -9.83
C GLY A 257 4.99 -20.68 -9.10
N ILE A 258 4.37 -19.87 -8.24
CA ILE A 258 5.06 -18.76 -7.56
C ILE A 258 6.10 -19.29 -6.56
N ALA A 259 5.81 -20.39 -5.86
CA ALA A 259 6.75 -20.95 -4.88
C ALA A 259 8.06 -21.38 -5.54
N GLU A 260 7.96 -22.01 -6.70
CA GLU A 260 9.05 -22.53 -7.50
C GLU A 260 9.97 -21.41 -8.00
N VAL A 261 9.39 -20.32 -8.47
CA VAL A 261 10.12 -19.16 -8.98
C VAL A 261 10.83 -18.40 -7.88
N LEU A 262 10.23 -18.34 -6.68
CA LEU A 262 10.90 -17.76 -5.52
C LEU A 262 12.13 -18.60 -5.14
N VAL A 263 12.09 -19.93 -5.30
CA VAL A 263 13.27 -20.80 -5.09
C VAL A 263 14.38 -20.50 -6.11
N ASP A 264 14.05 -20.15 -7.35
CA ASP A 264 15.06 -19.74 -8.33
C ASP A 264 15.85 -18.51 -7.85
N SER A 265 15.19 -17.55 -7.18
CA SER A 265 15.88 -16.41 -6.54
C SER A 265 16.79 -16.81 -5.38
N LEU A 266 16.47 -17.90 -4.67
CA LEU A 266 17.34 -18.44 -3.62
C LEU A 266 18.61 -19.07 -4.22
N HIS A 267 18.52 -19.67 -5.42
CA HIS A 267 19.66 -20.27 -6.10
C HIS A 267 20.70 -19.25 -6.57
N GLU A 268 20.28 -18.02 -6.87
CA GLU A 268 21.17 -16.87 -7.14
C GLU A 268 21.97 -16.46 -5.88
N GLY A 269 21.52 -16.87 -4.68
CA GLY A 269 22.22 -16.64 -3.42
C GLY A 269 22.39 -15.16 -3.09
N LEU A 270 23.52 -14.80 -2.46
CA LEU A 270 23.81 -13.43 -2.05
C LEU A 270 23.97 -12.44 -3.21
N THR A 271 24.07 -12.93 -4.44
CA THR A 271 24.10 -12.07 -5.63
C THR A 271 22.73 -11.52 -5.98
N SER A 272 21.65 -12.15 -5.48
CA SER A 272 20.28 -11.69 -5.74
C SER A 272 19.93 -10.52 -4.82
N PRO A 273 19.67 -9.30 -5.36
CA PRO A 273 19.28 -8.15 -4.55
C PRO A 273 17.94 -8.36 -3.83
N GLY A 274 17.12 -9.31 -4.31
CA GLY A 274 15.81 -9.64 -3.76
C GLY A 274 15.80 -10.81 -2.78
N LEU A 275 16.94 -11.42 -2.43
CA LEU A 275 16.99 -12.68 -1.66
C LEU A 275 16.16 -12.63 -0.36
N VAL A 276 16.31 -11.56 0.43
CA VAL A 276 15.57 -11.40 1.70
C VAL A 276 14.08 -11.36 1.44
N SER A 277 13.64 -10.53 0.49
CA SER A 277 12.22 -10.37 0.14
C SER A 277 11.64 -11.66 -0.45
N ALA A 278 12.40 -12.37 -1.28
CA ALA A 278 12.02 -13.67 -1.83
C ALA A 278 11.84 -14.71 -0.72
N CYS A 279 12.75 -14.78 0.26
CA CYS A 279 12.62 -15.67 1.42
C CYS A 279 11.37 -15.37 2.25
N VAL A 280 11.05 -14.09 2.47
CA VAL A 280 9.84 -13.71 3.22
C VAL A 280 8.56 -14.04 2.43
N ALA A 281 8.53 -13.76 1.13
CA ALA A 281 7.42 -14.12 0.25
C ALA A 281 7.24 -15.64 0.18
N LEU A 282 8.33 -16.40 0.06
CA LEU A 282 8.32 -17.86 0.02
C LEU A 282 7.80 -18.44 1.34
N LYS A 283 8.17 -17.82 2.47
CA LYS A 283 7.60 -18.17 3.78
C LYS A 283 6.09 -17.97 3.82
N ALA A 284 5.56 -16.94 3.16
CA ALA A 284 4.12 -16.68 3.09
C ALA A 284 3.39 -17.72 2.23
N VAL A 285 3.99 -18.15 1.11
CA VAL A 285 3.41 -19.17 0.21
C VAL A 285 3.51 -20.60 0.78
N ALA A 286 4.57 -20.92 1.52
CA ALA A 286 4.80 -22.23 2.12
C ALA A 286 3.84 -22.48 3.31
N VAL A 287 2.58 -22.79 3.02
CA VAL A 287 1.50 -22.95 4.02
C VAL A 287 1.16 -24.40 4.36
N ASN A 288 1.62 -25.39 3.58
CA ASN A 288 1.38 -26.81 3.83
C ASN A 288 2.57 -27.69 3.40
N ASP A 289 2.51 -28.98 3.75
CA ASP A 289 3.59 -29.94 3.53
C ASP A 289 3.85 -30.22 2.05
N GLU A 290 2.81 -30.19 1.22
CA GLU A 290 2.91 -30.40 -0.23
C GLU A 290 3.75 -29.30 -0.88
N ILE A 291 3.47 -28.04 -0.54
CA ILE A 291 4.22 -26.88 -1.04
C ILE A 291 5.65 -26.91 -0.48
N CYS A 292 5.82 -27.19 0.82
CA CYS A 292 7.15 -27.33 1.42
C CYS A 292 7.98 -28.43 0.75
N ARG A 293 7.35 -29.53 0.34
CA ARG A 293 8.01 -30.60 -0.42
C ARG A 293 8.39 -30.16 -1.82
N SER A 294 7.51 -29.48 -2.56
CA SER A 294 7.86 -28.88 -3.88
C SER A 294 9.09 -27.98 -3.79
N VAL A 295 9.16 -27.14 -2.75
CA VAL A 295 10.32 -26.27 -2.47
C VAL A 295 11.58 -27.08 -2.18
N ALA A 296 11.47 -28.15 -1.39
CA ALA A 296 12.59 -29.03 -1.06
C ALA A 296 13.09 -29.81 -2.29
N ASP A 297 12.18 -30.37 -3.09
CA ASP A 297 12.48 -31.16 -4.29
C ASP A 297 13.18 -30.31 -5.37
N ARG A 298 12.96 -28.99 -5.35
CA ARG A 298 13.69 -28.02 -6.18
C ARG A 298 15.04 -27.59 -5.61
N GLY A 299 15.50 -28.17 -4.51
CA GLY A 299 16.77 -27.81 -3.87
C GLY A 299 16.72 -26.50 -3.08
N GLY A 300 15.54 -26.00 -2.73
CA GLY A 300 15.37 -24.76 -1.96
C GLY A 300 15.98 -24.86 -0.55
N ILE A 301 15.97 -26.04 0.07
CA ILE A 301 16.63 -26.25 1.38
C ILE A 301 18.15 -26.11 1.25
N ASP A 302 18.75 -26.74 0.24
CA ASP A 302 20.19 -26.66 0.01
C ASP A 302 20.63 -25.25 -0.38
N ALA A 303 19.79 -24.50 -1.10
CA ALA A 303 20.01 -23.09 -1.38
C ALA A 303 19.99 -22.25 -0.09
N LEU A 304 19.02 -22.48 0.81
CA LEU A 304 18.95 -21.77 2.10
C LEU A 304 20.15 -22.04 2.98
N LEU A 305 20.59 -23.29 3.09
CA LEU A 305 21.76 -23.65 3.89
C LEU A 305 23.01 -22.94 3.37
N ARG A 306 23.24 -22.97 2.05
CA ARG A 306 24.33 -22.20 1.41
C ARG A 306 24.24 -20.70 1.72
N CYS A 307 23.06 -20.10 1.58
CA CYS A 307 22.88 -18.69 1.91
C CYS A 307 23.17 -18.37 3.39
N ILE A 308 22.86 -19.28 4.31
CA ILE A 308 23.16 -19.11 5.74
C ILE A 308 24.68 -19.15 5.98
N ASP A 309 25.37 -20.11 5.38
CA ASP A 309 26.82 -20.26 5.49
C ASP A 309 27.54 -19.03 4.91
N ASP A 310 27.23 -18.65 3.67
CA ASP A 310 27.79 -17.47 2.99
C ASP A 310 27.51 -16.17 3.78
N SER A 311 26.31 -16.06 4.38
CA SER A 311 25.96 -14.90 5.22
C SER A 311 26.75 -14.87 6.52
N GLY A 312 27.13 -16.03 7.06
CA GLY A 312 28.00 -16.15 8.22
C GLY A 312 29.39 -15.61 7.93
N GLU A 313 29.94 -15.96 6.76
CA GLU A 313 31.24 -15.46 6.30
C GLU A 313 31.22 -13.94 6.07
N GLN A 314 30.17 -13.42 5.42
CA GLN A 314 30.01 -11.99 5.15
C GLN A 314 29.44 -11.17 6.32
N ARG A 315 29.16 -11.82 7.46
CA ARG A 315 28.52 -11.23 8.65
C ARG A 315 27.18 -10.54 8.36
N ASN A 316 26.44 -10.99 7.35
CA ASN A 316 25.12 -10.47 7.01
C ASN A 316 24.03 -11.08 7.90
N LYS A 317 23.80 -10.45 9.06
CA LYS A 317 22.82 -10.92 10.05
C LYS A 317 21.39 -10.96 9.53
N ILE A 318 21.02 -10.09 8.59
CA ILE A 318 19.65 -9.97 8.07
C ILE A 318 19.32 -11.19 7.20
N VAL A 319 20.21 -11.54 6.27
CA VAL A 319 20.03 -12.70 5.40
C VAL A 319 20.03 -13.99 6.22
N ALA A 320 21.00 -14.17 7.13
CA ALA A 320 21.07 -15.34 8.00
C ALA A 320 19.77 -15.53 8.81
N ARG A 321 19.29 -14.47 9.47
CA ARG A 321 18.04 -14.51 10.26
C ARG A 321 16.83 -14.88 9.39
N THR A 322 16.73 -14.30 8.20
CA THR A 322 15.60 -14.52 7.29
C THR A 322 15.59 -15.94 6.75
N CYS A 323 16.74 -16.45 6.31
CA CYS A 323 16.89 -17.82 5.83
C CYS A 323 16.57 -18.84 6.94
N CYS A 324 17.08 -18.63 8.15
CA CYS A 324 16.74 -19.46 9.31
C CYS A 324 15.23 -19.42 9.64
N SER A 325 14.59 -18.26 9.48
CA SER A 325 13.15 -18.08 9.71
C SER A 325 12.27 -18.82 8.70
N LEU A 326 12.72 -18.94 7.45
CA LEU A 326 12.08 -19.75 6.42
C LEU A 326 12.37 -21.25 6.65
N LEU A 327 13.62 -21.59 6.96
CA LEU A 327 14.04 -22.96 7.24
C LEU A 327 13.27 -23.56 8.41
N SER A 328 13.07 -22.81 9.50
CA SER A 328 12.27 -23.31 10.64
C SER A 328 10.84 -23.65 10.22
N LYS A 329 10.22 -22.88 9.33
CA LYS A 329 8.87 -23.17 8.82
C LYS A 329 8.84 -24.38 7.88
N GLY A 330 9.84 -24.54 7.01
CA GLY A 330 9.94 -25.65 6.07
C GLY A 330 10.36 -26.98 6.71
N VAL A 331 11.40 -26.96 7.54
CA VAL A 331 11.98 -28.15 8.20
C VAL A 331 11.04 -28.72 9.27
N ILE A 332 10.36 -27.87 10.05
CA ILE A 332 9.39 -28.36 11.06
C ILE A 332 8.26 -29.14 10.39
N ARG A 333 7.83 -28.73 9.20
CA ARG A 333 6.74 -29.40 8.47
C ARG A 333 7.16 -30.67 7.76
N ILE A 334 8.40 -30.73 7.25
CA ILE A 334 8.91 -31.93 6.59
C ILE A 334 9.27 -33.03 7.61
N ARG A 335 9.77 -32.67 8.80
CA ARG A 335 10.15 -33.62 9.87
C ARG A 335 9.01 -34.10 10.78
N ALA A 336 7.81 -33.55 10.68
CA ALA A 336 6.66 -33.97 11.51
C ALA A 336 6.03 -35.31 11.05
N ARG A 337 6.76 -36.13 10.30
CA ARG A 337 6.42 -37.51 9.92
C ARG A 337 7.63 -38.40 10.07
#